data_AF-A0A6J4FAF3-F1
#
_entry.id   AF-A0A6J4FAF3-F1
#
_cell.length_a   1.000
_cell.length_b   1.000
_cell.length_c   1.000
_cell.angle_alpha   90.00
_cell.angle_beta   90.00
_cell.angle_gamma   90.00
#
_symmetry.space_group_name_H-M   'P 1'
#
loop_
_entity.id
_entity.type
_entity.pdbx_description
1 polymer ?
#
loop_
_entity_poly.entity_id
_entity_poly.type
_entity_poly.pdbx_seq_one_letter_code
_entity_poly.pdbx_strand_id
1 'polypeptide(L)' 'MAVNPEHVARAANDLMDHYGRAALDEAKTQVDRASRAGDMPALDQALMVLTEIERHQGSSSTPVM' A
#
# COMPACT_ATOMS: atom_id res chain seq x y z
N MET A 1 -10.28 9.16 -13.19
CA MET A 1 -8.84 9.03 -13.52
C MET A 1 -8.44 7.62 -13.13
N ALA A 2 -7.88 6.84 -14.04
CA ALA A 2 -7.39 5.50 -13.70
C ALA A 2 -6.11 5.63 -12.87
N VAL A 3 -6.02 4.92 -11.76
CA VAL A 3 -4.81 4.84 -10.95
C VAL A 3 -3.74 4.10 -11.75
N ASN A 4 -2.57 4.71 -11.94
CA ASN A 4 -1.48 4.11 -12.71
C ASN A 4 -0.76 3.04 -11.85
N PRO A 5 -0.65 1.79 -12.31
CA PRO A 5 -0.07 0.70 -11.52
C PRO A 5 1.42 0.91 -11.21
N GLU A 6 2.17 1.58 -12.09
CA GLU A 6 3.58 1.93 -11.84
C GLU A 6 3.73 2.95 -10.70
N HIS A 7 2.79 3.89 -10.58
CA HIS A 7 2.76 4.83 -9.46
C HIS A 7 2.45 4.13 -8.14
N VAL A 8 1.55 3.14 -8.15
CA VAL A 8 1.24 2.33 -6.97
C VAL A 8 2.47 1.55 -6.50
N ALA A 9 3.17 0.88 -7.42
CA ALA A 9 4.36 0.11 -7.10
C ALA A 9 5.49 0.98 -6.53
N ARG A 10 5.70 2.17 -7.11
CA ARG A 10 6.67 3.14 -6.58
C ARG A 10 6.27 3.63 -5.19
N ALA A 11 5.02 4.03 -4.99
CA ALA A 11 4.54 4.51 -3.70
C ALA A 11 4.64 3.42 -2.60
N ALA A 12 4.34 2.17 -2.95
CA ALA A 12 4.50 1.03 -2.05
C ALA A 12 5.97 0.81 -1.66
N ASN A 13 6.89 0.86 -2.64
CA ASN A 13 8.33 0.75 -2.37
C ASN A 13 8.84 1.90 -1.51
N ASP A 14 8.45 3.14 -1.80
CA ASP A 14 8.85 4.31 -1.02
C ASP A 14 8.34 4.20 0.44
N LEU A 15 7.11 3.71 0.64
CA LEU A 15 6.58 3.44 1.98
C LEU A 15 7.39 2.36 2.71
N MET A 16 7.73 1.26 2.02
CA MET A 16 8.54 0.18 2.61
C MET A 16 9.96 0.63 2.93
N ASP A 17 10.58 1.43 2.07
CA ASP A 17 11.93 1.93 2.29
C ASP A 17 11.96 2.90 3.48
N HIS A 18 10.96 3.78 3.57
CA HIS A 18 10.89 4.78 4.64
C HIS A 18 10.44 4.22 6.00
N TYR A 19 9.41 3.36 6.02
CA TYR A 19 8.79 2.87 7.26
C TYR A 19 9.15 1.41 7.60
N GLY A 20 9.79 0.69 6.68
CA GLY A 20 10.18 -0.71 6.87
C GLY A 20 8.99 -1.60 7.26
N ARG A 21 9.09 -2.24 8.43
CA ARG A 21 8.03 -3.11 8.97
C ARG A 21 6.73 -2.35 9.31
N ALA A 22 6.80 -1.03 9.55
CA ALA A 22 5.61 -0.22 9.85
C ALA A 22 4.86 0.24 8.59
N ALA A 23 5.40 0.02 7.39
CA ALA A 23 4.79 0.44 6.13
C ALA A 23 3.37 -0.09 5.94
N LEU A 24 3.10 -1.32 6.41
CA LEU A 24 1.77 -1.93 6.34
C LEU A 24 0.76 -1.19 7.22
N ASP A 25 1.17 -0.78 8.42
CA ASP A 25 0.29 -0.09 9.37
C ASP A 25 0.01 1.35 8.91
N GLU A 26 1.01 2.01 8.34
CA GLU A 26 0.86 3.35 7.74
C GLU A 26 -0.06 3.32 6.52
N ALA A 27 0.07 2.31 5.64
CA ALA A 27 -0.82 2.14 4.49
C ALA A 27 -2.28 1.91 4.93
N LYS A 28 -2.52 1.12 5.98
CA LYS A 28 -3.85 0.93 6.57
C LYS A 28 -4.42 2.24 7.12
N THR A 29 -3.56 3.05 7.77
CA THR A 29 -3.94 4.37 8.28
C THR A 29 -4.33 5.32 7.14
N GLN A 30 -3.63 5.27 6.01
CA GLN A 30 -3.98 6.07 4.83
C GLN A 30 -5.34 5.65 4.23
N VAL A 31 -5.62 4.34 4.16
CA VAL A 31 -6.92 3.81 3.73
C VAL A 31 -8.05 4.31 4.64
N ASP A 32 -7.89 4.23 5.97
CA ASP A 32 -8.89 4.72 6.92
C ASP A 32 -9.13 6.23 6.78
N ARG A 33 -8.06 7.04 6.63
CA ARG A 33 -8.19 8.49 6.40
C ARG A 33 -8.91 8.81 5.09
N ALA A 34 -8.55 8.16 3.99
CA ALA A 34 -9.18 8.37 2.69
C ALA A 34 -10.66 7.96 2.70
N SER A 35 -10.97 6.84 3.36
CA SER A 35 -12.34 6.38 3.57
C SER A 35 -13.18 7.38 4.37
N ARG A 36 -12.64 7.90 5.48
CA ARG A 36 -13.32 8.92 6.32
C ARG A 36 -13.50 10.26 5.60
N ALA A 37 -12.56 10.63 4.73
CA ALA A 37 -12.67 11.84 3.92
C ALA A 37 -13.70 11.72 2.80
N GLY A 38 -14.17 10.51 2.47
CA GLY A 38 -15.07 10.26 1.35
C GLY A 38 -14.41 10.44 -0.02
N ASP A 39 -13.07 10.49 -0.06
CA ASP A 39 -12.31 10.66 -1.30
C ASP A 39 -12.10 9.28 -1.95
N MET A 40 -13.07 8.88 -2.76
CA MET A 40 -13.07 7.58 -3.43
C MET A 40 -11.84 7.35 -4.32
N PRO A 41 -11.34 8.32 -5.12
CA PRO A 41 -10.09 8.16 -5.85
C PRO A 41 -8.87 7.92 -4.94
N ALA A 42 -8.74 8.66 -3.84
CA ALA A 42 -7.66 8.47 -2.90
C ALA A 42 -7.76 7.13 -2.17
N LEU A 43 -8.98 6.68 -1.86
CA LEU A 43 -9.23 5.38 -1.23
C LEU A 43 -8.84 4.23 -2.15
N ASP A 44 -9.22 4.28 -3.43
CA ASP A 44 -8.86 3.28 -4.44
C ASP A 44 -7.34 3.15 -4.56
N GLN A 45 -6.64 4.29 -4.64
CA GLN A 45 -5.18 4.33 -4.68
C GLN A 45 -4.55 3.76 -3.40
N ALA A 46 -5.04 4.13 -2.22
CA ALA A 46 -4.51 3.66 -0.95
C ALA A 46 -4.70 2.14 -0.78
N LEU A 47 -5.84 1.60 -1.23
CA LEU A 47 -6.09 0.15 -1.23
C LEU A 47 -5.17 -0.61 -2.19
N MET A 48 -4.89 -0.04 -3.37
CA MET A 48 -3.92 -0.62 -4.30
C MET A 48 -2.51 -0.65 -3.71
N VAL A 49 -2.08 0.44 -3.06
CA VAL A 49 -0.76 0.52 -2.39
C VAL A 49 -0.68 -0.48 -1.24
N LEU A 50 -1.72 -0.58 -0.41
CA LEU A 50 -1.78 -1.57 0.67
C LEU A 50 -1.64 -3.00 0.15
N THR A 51 -2.38 -3.33 -0.91
CA THR A 51 -2.33 -4.67 -1.55
C THR A 51 -0.93 -4.99 -2.07
N GLU A 52 -0.25 -4.03 -2.69
CA GLU A 52 1.13 -4.23 -3.16
C GLU A 52 2.11 -4.42 -1.99
N ILE A 53 1.88 -3.71 -0.88
CA ILE A 53 2.68 -3.87 0.33
C ILE A 53 2.51 -5.26 0.94
N GLU A 54 1.27 -5.73 1.05
CA GLU A 54 0.96 -7.08 1.52
C GLU A 54 1.56 -8.15 0.60
N ARG A 55 1.55 -7.92 -0.72
CA ARG A 55 2.19 -8.83 -1.69
C ARG A 55 3.70 -8.93 -1.44
N HIS A 56 4.41 -7.81 -1.32
CA HIS A 56 5.86 -7.83 -1.08
C HIS A 56 6.22 -8.46 0.27
N GLN A 57 5.49 -8.14 1.34
CA GLN A 57 5.75 -8.74 2.66
C GLN A 57 5.34 -10.21 2.73
N GLY A 58 4.25 -10.60 2.06
CA GLY A 58 3.79 -11.99 1.95
C GLY A 58 4.73 -12.86 1.11
N SER A 59 5.26 -12.34 0.00
CA SER A 59 6.30 -12.99 -0.80
C SER A 59 7.64 -13.10 -0.06
N SER A 60 7.94 -12.18 0.86
CA SER A 60 9.10 -12.29 1.75
C SER A 60 8.93 -13.35 2.85
N SER A 61 7.74 -13.93 3.01
CA SER A 61 7.39 -14.85 4.11
C SER A 61 7.15 -16.30 3.66
N THR A 62 7.53 -16.67 2.44
CA THR A 62 7.61 -18.08 2.04
C THR A 62 9.05 -18.59 2.23
N PRO A 63 9.39 -19.27 3.34
CA PRO A 63 10.44 -20.27 3.30
C PRO A 63 9.88 -21.42 2.46
N VAL A 64 10.30 -21.51 1.19
CA VAL A 64 10.19 -22.78 0.47
C VAL A 64 11.11 -23.76 1.17
N MET A 65 10.49 -24.64 1.97
CA MET A 65 11.09 -25.83 2.56
C MET A 65 11.17 -26.94 1.51
#